data_AF-A0A317YH97-F1
#
_entry.id   AF-A0A317YH97-F1
#
_cell.length_a   1.000
_cell.length_b   1.000
_cell.length_c   1.000
_cell.angle_alpha   90.00
_cell.angle_beta   90.00
_cell.angle_gamma   90.00
#
_symmetry.space_group_name_H-M   'P 1'
#
loop_
_entity.id
_entity.type
_entity.pdbx_description
1 polymer ?
#
loop_
_entity_poly.entity_id
_entity_poly.type
_entity_poly.pdbx_seq_one_letter_code
_entity_poly.pdbx_strand_id
1 'polypeptide(L)'
;MQSCPLVSLARLHPSPPPPSPSQAMMLDINLFRTDKGGNPDLIRESQRSQFASVELVDEVIALDKAWRERQFELDKIRQELNATSKKIGKLKAIRTSKQEEEAKKLMESTDEIKKRLAAKEVEVQEAKSTLDAKVTTIGNIVHESVPVSDDEVT
;
A
#
# COMPACT_ATOMS: atom_id res chain seq x y z
N MET A 1 -35.08 33.49 37.47
CA MET A 1 -35.13 32.59 36.31
C MET A 1 -34.14 33.14 35.28
N GLN A 2 -32.89 32.70 35.34
CA GLN A 2 -31.83 33.17 34.44
C GLN A 2 -31.86 32.35 33.16
N SER A 3 -31.98 33.04 32.03
CA SER A 3 -31.97 32.52 30.68
C SER A 3 -30.52 32.34 30.23
N CYS A 4 -30.11 31.10 29.94
CA CYS A 4 -28.80 30.79 29.36
C CYS A 4 -28.84 30.98 27.84
N PRO A 5 -27.89 31.70 27.21
CA PRO A 5 -27.84 31.81 25.76
C PRO A 5 -27.13 30.61 25.13
N LEU A 6 -27.73 30.13 24.03
CA LEU A 6 -27.20 29.15 23.09
C LEU A 6 -25.82 29.57 22.56
N VAL A 7 -24.76 28.84 22.94
CA VAL A 7 -23.46 28.92 22.28
C VAL A 7 -23.50 28.00 21.06
N SER A 8 -23.47 28.64 19.88
CA SER A 8 -23.33 28.00 18.57
C SER A 8 -21.98 27.28 18.48
N LEU A 9 -22.02 25.95 18.52
CA LEU A 9 -20.84 25.10 18.35
C LEU A 9 -20.51 25.00 16.85
N ALA A 10 -19.67 25.91 16.38
CA ALA A 10 -19.08 25.85 15.05
C ALA A 10 -18.36 24.49 14.89
N ARG A 11 -18.77 23.71 13.88
CA ARG A 11 -18.08 22.49 13.45
C ARG A 11 -16.71 22.86 12.90
N LEU A 12 -15.71 22.83 13.76
CA LEU A 12 -14.30 22.74 13.39
C LEU A 12 -14.15 21.51 12.48
N HIS A 13 -13.98 21.73 11.19
CA HIS A 13 -13.51 20.69 10.29
C HIS A 13 -12.07 20.37 10.71
N PRO A 14 -11.74 19.11 11.04
CA PRO A 14 -10.37 18.77 11.39
C PRO A 14 -9.50 19.01 10.16
N SER A 15 -8.53 19.93 10.29
CA SER A 15 -7.46 20.12 9.32
C SER A 15 -6.76 18.77 9.11
N PRO A 16 -6.44 18.38 7.86
CA PRO A 16 -5.74 17.12 7.61
C PRO A 16 -4.44 17.09 8.44
N PRO A 17 -4.11 15.94 9.07
CA PRO A 17 -2.90 15.84 9.88
C PRO A 17 -1.68 16.17 9.01
N PRO A 18 -0.68 16.89 9.54
CA PRO A 18 0.56 17.12 8.82
C PRO A 18 1.17 15.76 8.44
N PRO A 19 1.80 15.64 7.25
CA PRO A 19 2.44 14.40 6.85
C PRO A 19 3.47 14.00 7.92
N SER A 20 3.44 12.73 8.32
CA SER A 20 4.30 12.23 9.39
C SER A 20 5.78 12.40 9.03
N PRO A 21 6.64 12.85 9.95
CA PRO A 21 8.06 13.15 9.68
C PRO A 21 8.92 11.92 9.31
N SER A 22 8.36 10.70 9.36
CA SER A 22 9.04 9.48 8.91
C SER A 22 9.06 9.31 7.38
N GLN A 23 8.41 10.20 6.63
CA GLN A 23 8.24 10.09 5.18
C GLN A 23 9.34 10.81 4.37
N ALA A 24 10.27 11.51 5.02
CA ALA A 24 11.26 12.38 4.39
C ALA A 24 12.63 11.73 4.10
N MET A 25 12.84 10.46 4.47
CA MET A 25 14.14 9.78 4.40
C MET A 25 14.20 8.67 3.33
N MET A 26 13.13 8.47 2.56
CA MET A 26 13.02 7.44 1.52
C MET A 26 12.57 8.11 0.22
N LEU A 27 13.20 7.74 -0.89
CA LEU A 27 12.74 8.19 -2.21
C LEU A 27 11.29 7.75 -2.41
N ASP A 28 10.39 8.68 -2.79
CA ASP A 28 8.99 8.33 -2.98
C ASP A 28 8.88 7.31 -4.13
N ILE A 29 8.30 6.15 -3.83
CA ILE A 29 8.09 5.09 -4.81
C ILE A 29 7.24 5.54 -6.00
N ASN A 30 6.43 6.59 -5.82
CA ASN A 30 5.67 7.18 -6.92
C ASN A 30 6.55 7.76 -8.02
N LEU A 31 7.81 8.14 -7.72
CA LEU A 31 8.75 8.64 -8.73
C LEU A 31 9.18 7.56 -9.73
N PHE A 32 9.10 6.28 -9.34
CA PHE A 32 9.35 5.14 -10.24
C PHE A 32 8.15 4.79 -11.11
N ARG A 33 6.96 5.36 -10.82
CA ARG A 33 5.69 5.02 -11.48
C ARG A 33 5.34 6.06 -12.53
N THR A 34 5.45 5.69 -13.81
CA THR A 34 5.06 6.56 -14.93
C THR A 34 3.57 6.90 -14.92
N ASP A 35 2.71 6.00 -14.44
CA ASP A 35 1.26 6.19 -14.33
C ASP A 35 0.85 7.19 -13.23
N LYS A 36 1.74 7.49 -12.28
CA LYS A 36 1.53 8.48 -11.21
C LYS A 36 2.25 9.80 -11.43
N GLY A 37 2.84 10.00 -12.61
CA GLY A 37 3.61 11.20 -12.95
C GLY A 37 5.07 11.15 -12.52
N GLY A 38 5.57 9.98 -12.10
CA GLY A 38 6.99 9.73 -11.87
C GLY A 38 7.77 9.57 -13.17
N ASN A 39 9.08 9.84 -13.12
CA ASN A 39 9.98 9.67 -14.25
C ASN A 39 11.18 8.77 -13.85
N PRO A 40 11.10 7.45 -14.08
CA PRO A 40 12.17 6.54 -13.74
C PRO A 40 13.46 6.83 -14.52
N ASP A 41 13.38 7.45 -15.71
CA ASP A 41 14.58 7.78 -16.50
C ASP A 41 15.47 8.82 -15.80
N LEU A 42 14.87 9.80 -15.11
CA LEU A 42 15.64 10.76 -14.30
C LEU A 42 16.38 10.08 -13.16
N ILE A 43 15.78 9.05 -12.55
CA ILE A 43 16.42 8.27 -11.49
C ILE A 43 17.59 7.47 -12.07
N ARG A 44 17.42 6.88 -13.26
CA ARG A 44 18.49 6.17 -13.98
C ARG A 44 19.66 7.10 -14.32
N GLU A 45 19.38 8.33 -14.75
CA GLU A 45 20.40 9.34 -15.04
C GLU A 45 21.13 9.79 -13.78
N SER A 46 20.42 10.06 -12.68
CA SER A 46 21.02 10.42 -11.40
C SER A 46 21.94 9.30 -10.86
N GLN A 47 21.52 8.03 -11.00
CA GLN A 47 22.34 6.88 -10.63
C GLN A 47 23.60 6.77 -11.49
N ARG A 48 23.50 7.01 -12.82
CA ARG A 48 24.67 7.02 -13.72
C ARG A 48 25.69 8.08 -13.35
N SER A 49 25.24 9.28 -13.01
CA SER A 49 26.13 10.38 -12.59
C SER A 49 26.83 10.10 -11.25
N GLN A 50 26.30 9.19 -10.44
CA GLN A 50 26.88 8.75 -9.17
C GLN A 50 27.65 7.42 -9.28
N PHE A 51 27.86 6.91 -10.51
CA PHE A 51 28.45 5.59 -10.77
C PHE A 51 27.73 4.43 -10.06
N ALA A 52 26.44 4.60 -9.77
CA ALA A 52 25.59 3.62 -9.13
C ALA A 52 24.87 2.74 -10.16
N SER A 53 24.41 1.56 -9.72
CA SER A 53 23.76 0.61 -10.62
C SER A 53 22.36 1.10 -11.03
N VAL A 54 22.16 1.22 -12.35
CA VAL A 54 20.88 1.55 -12.98
C VAL A 54 19.90 0.36 -12.91
N GLU A 55 20.43 -0.86 -12.86
CA GLU A 55 19.64 -2.09 -12.80
C GLU A 55 18.78 -2.14 -11.53
N LEU A 56 19.23 -1.51 -10.44
CA LEU A 56 18.45 -1.38 -9.19
C LEU A 56 17.11 -0.66 -9.41
N VAL A 57 17.08 0.33 -10.32
CA VAL A 57 15.85 1.06 -10.67
C VAL A 57 14.85 0.11 -11.34
N ASP A 58 15.32 -0.72 -12.26
CA ASP A 58 14.48 -1.69 -12.98
C ASP A 58 13.99 -2.81 -12.05
N GLU A 59 14.84 -3.28 -11.13
CA GLU A 59 14.45 -4.20 -10.07
C GLU A 59 13.33 -3.63 -9.19
N VAL A 60 13.46 -2.37 -8.75
CA VAL A 60 12.43 -1.69 -7.94
C VAL A 60 11.11 -1.57 -8.69
N ILE A 61 11.14 -1.21 -9.98
CA ILE A 61 9.93 -1.14 -10.82
C ILE A 61 9.26 -2.51 -10.93
N ALA A 62 10.05 -3.58 -11.13
CA ALA A 62 9.53 -4.94 -11.21
C ALA A 62 8.91 -5.40 -9.87
N LEU A 63 9.59 -5.13 -8.75
CA LEU A 63 9.10 -5.43 -7.41
C LEU A 63 7.82 -4.64 -7.06
N ASP A 64 7.74 -3.36 -7.43
CA ASP A 64 6.54 -2.54 -7.24
C ASP A 64 5.35 -3.12 -8.00
N LYS A 65 5.56 -3.50 -9.26
CA LYS A 65 4.52 -4.12 -10.08
C LYS A 65 4.03 -5.42 -9.44
N ALA A 66 4.96 -6.28 -9.02
CA ALA A 66 4.62 -7.55 -8.40
C ALA A 66 3.94 -7.37 -7.03
N TRP A 67 4.29 -6.32 -6.27
CA TRP A 67 3.59 -5.96 -5.03
C TRP A 67 2.15 -5.50 -5.31
N ARG A 68 1.95 -4.64 -6.32
CA ARG A 68 0.60 -4.18 -6.72
C ARG A 68 -0.29 -5.31 -7.22
N GLU A 69 0.26 -6.27 -7.97
CA GLU A 69 -0.47 -7.46 -8.40
C GLU A 69 -0.92 -8.30 -7.20
N ARG A 70 -0.03 -8.54 -6.22
CA ARG A 70 -0.39 -9.25 -4.99
C ARG A 70 -1.41 -8.49 -4.14
N GLN A 71 -1.30 -7.16 -4.06
CA GLN A 71 -2.27 -6.32 -3.37
C GLN A 71 -3.66 -6.42 -4.01
N PHE A 72 -3.71 -6.47 -5.35
CA PHE A 72 -4.96 -6.68 -6.08
C PHE A 72 -5.57 -8.08 -5.84
N GLU A 73 -4.75 -9.13 -5.78
CA GLU A 73 -5.21 -10.47 -5.37
C GLU A 73 -5.78 -10.47 -3.95
N LEU A 74 -5.09 -9.81 -3.02
CA LEU A 74 -5.54 -9.69 -1.64
C LEU A 74 -6.91 -8.99 -1.55
N ASP A 75 -7.09 -7.90 -2.30
CA ASP A 75 -8.36 -7.19 -2.32
C ASP A 75 -9.49 -8.00 -2.99
N LYS A 76 -9.19 -8.83 -3.99
CA LYS A 76 -10.15 -9.81 -4.53
C LYS A 76 -10.61 -10.79 -3.45
N ILE A 77 -9.69 -11.36 -2.67
CA ILE A 77 -10.03 -12.30 -1.58
C ILE A 77 -10.90 -11.60 -0.52
N ARG A 78 -10.62 -10.33 -0.20
CA ARG A 78 -11.48 -9.53 0.70
C ARG A 78 -12.88 -9.33 0.13
N GLN A 79 -13.00 -9.06 -1.17
CA GLN A 79 -14.28 -8.93 -1.84
C GLN A 79 -15.06 -10.25 -1.82
N GLU A 80 -14.40 -11.37 -2.07
CA GLU A 80 -14.99 -12.72 -1.99
C GLU A 80 -15.49 -13.04 -0.58
N LEU A 81 -14.71 -12.72 0.45
CA LEU A 81 -15.09 -12.90 1.85
C LEU A 81 -16.35 -12.09 2.19
N ASN A 82 -16.40 -10.83 1.78
CA ASN A 82 -17.53 -9.94 2.00
C ASN A 82 -18.78 -10.41 1.23
N ALA A 83 -18.62 -10.86 -0.01
CA ALA A 83 -19.71 -11.40 -0.82
C ALA A 83 -20.29 -12.67 -0.19
N THR A 84 -19.42 -13.57 0.26
CA THR A 84 -19.80 -14.82 0.94
C THR A 84 -20.53 -14.53 2.26
N SER A 85 -20.02 -13.60 3.05
CA SER A 85 -20.65 -13.17 4.31
C SER A 85 -22.06 -12.62 4.09
N LYS A 86 -22.27 -11.81 3.03
CA LYS A 86 -23.60 -11.31 2.63
C LYS A 86 -24.54 -12.45 2.21
N LYS A 87 -24.04 -13.46 1.47
CA LYS A 87 -24.85 -14.64 1.08
C LYS A 87 -25.30 -15.43 2.30
N ILE A 88 -24.40 -15.69 3.26
CA ILE A 88 -24.71 -16.37 4.52
C ILE A 88 -25.81 -15.62 5.29
N GLY A 89 -25.69 -14.29 5.41
CA GLY A 89 -26.70 -13.47 6.07
C GLY A 89 -28.09 -13.58 5.43
N LYS A 90 -28.16 -13.56 4.09
CA LYS A 90 -29.42 -13.73 3.34
C LYS A 90 -30.03 -15.13 3.55
N LEU A 91 -29.22 -16.18 3.49
CA LEU A 91 -29.71 -17.56 3.69
C LEU A 91 -30.23 -17.78 5.11
N LYS A 92 -29.52 -17.27 6.13
CA LYS A 92 -29.97 -17.33 7.53
C LYS A 92 -31.24 -16.53 7.80
N ALA A 93 -31.53 -15.49 7.03
CA ALA A 93 -32.75 -14.68 7.18
C ALA A 93 -34.02 -15.43 6.72
N ILE A 94 -33.92 -16.32 5.74
CA ILE A 94 -35.07 -17.05 5.17
C ILE A 94 -35.50 -18.25 6.06
N ARG A 95 -34.60 -18.76 6.92
CA ARG A 95 -34.88 -19.78 7.97
C ARG A 95 -35.60 -21.04 7.48
N THR A 96 -35.14 -21.60 6.35
CA THR A 96 -35.59 -22.91 5.85
C THR A 96 -34.48 -23.94 6.02
N SER A 97 -34.80 -25.19 6.36
CA SER A 97 -33.83 -26.27 6.64
C SER A 97 -32.79 -26.47 5.52
N LYS A 98 -33.20 -26.32 4.25
CA LYS A 98 -32.28 -26.42 3.09
C LYS A 98 -31.23 -25.31 3.06
N GLN A 99 -31.61 -24.08 3.41
CA GLN A 99 -30.74 -22.92 3.35
C GLN A 99 -29.85 -22.80 4.58
N GLU A 100 -30.26 -23.39 5.70
CA GLU A 100 -29.44 -23.49 6.90
C GLU A 100 -28.22 -24.40 6.66
N GLU A 101 -28.42 -25.54 5.97
CA GLU A 101 -27.33 -26.41 5.49
C GLU A 101 -26.40 -25.70 4.50
N GLU A 102 -26.95 -24.95 3.53
CA GLU A 102 -26.11 -24.16 2.61
C GLU A 102 -25.34 -23.04 3.31
N ALA A 103 -25.95 -22.37 4.27
CA ALA A 103 -25.29 -21.35 5.08
C ALA A 103 -24.14 -21.96 5.88
N LYS A 104 -24.29 -23.18 6.42
CA LYS A 104 -23.25 -23.89 7.14
C LYS A 104 -22.07 -24.25 6.23
N LYS A 105 -22.32 -24.78 5.02
CA LYS A 105 -21.28 -25.03 4.00
C LYS A 105 -20.53 -23.75 3.61
N LEU A 106 -21.24 -22.64 3.43
CA LEU A 106 -20.62 -21.36 3.12
C LEU A 106 -19.79 -20.82 4.30
N MET A 107 -20.19 -21.06 5.54
CA MET A 107 -19.38 -20.72 6.72
C MET A 107 -18.06 -21.49 6.75
N GLU A 108 -18.06 -22.79 6.43
CA GLU A 108 -16.83 -23.58 6.30
C GLU A 108 -15.92 -23.01 5.20
N SER A 109 -16.47 -22.68 4.02
CA SER A 109 -15.71 -22.03 2.95
C SER A 109 -15.15 -20.65 3.34
N THR A 110 -15.85 -19.93 4.22
CA THR A 110 -15.41 -18.62 4.71
C THR A 110 -14.14 -18.74 5.54
N ASP A 111 -14.00 -19.82 6.32
CA ASP A 111 -12.79 -20.05 7.12
C ASP A 111 -11.59 -20.40 6.23
N GLU A 112 -11.79 -21.11 5.12
CA GLU A 112 -10.76 -21.30 4.10
C GLU A 112 -10.35 -19.99 3.43
N ILE A 113 -11.32 -19.13 3.08
CA ILE A 113 -11.06 -17.81 2.49
C ILE A 113 -10.25 -16.95 3.47
N LYS A 114 -10.57 -16.96 4.77
CA LYS A 114 -9.80 -16.24 5.80
C LYS A 114 -8.37 -16.75 5.92
N LYS A 115 -8.15 -18.07 5.83
CA LYS A 115 -6.79 -18.64 5.84
C LYS A 115 -5.99 -18.17 4.63
N ARG A 116 -6.59 -18.20 3.42
CA ARG A 116 -5.97 -17.67 2.21
C ARG A 116 -5.69 -16.17 2.30
N LEU A 117 -6.61 -15.41 2.91
CA LEU A 117 -6.45 -13.99 3.16
C LEU A 117 -5.23 -13.73 4.04
N ALA A 118 -5.13 -14.40 5.19
CA ALA A 118 -4.00 -14.23 6.11
C ALA A 118 -2.67 -14.60 5.46
N ALA A 119 -2.62 -15.71 4.71
CA ALA A 119 -1.42 -16.10 3.96
C ALA A 119 -1.01 -15.03 2.93
N LYS A 120 -1.97 -14.50 2.16
CA LYS A 120 -1.72 -13.46 1.17
C LYS A 120 -1.34 -12.11 1.78
N GLU A 121 -1.86 -11.77 2.97
CA GLU A 121 -1.43 -10.57 3.70
C GLU A 121 0.05 -10.63 4.07
N VAL A 122 0.53 -11.80 4.49
CA VAL A 122 1.97 -12.02 4.76
C VAL A 122 2.79 -11.87 3.48
N GLU A 123 2.38 -12.52 2.38
CA GLU A 123 3.08 -12.39 1.08
C GLU A 123 3.15 -10.93 0.58
N VAL A 124 2.07 -10.17 0.72
CA VAL A 124 2.02 -8.75 0.35
C VAL A 124 2.95 -7.93 1.24
N GLN A 125 2.97 -8.21 2.54
CA GLN A 125 3.82 -7.50 3.49
C GLN A 125 5.31 -7.79 3.27
N GLU A 126 5.67 -9.04 2.97
CA GLU A 126 7.04 -9.43 2.61
C GLU A 126 7.48 -8.80 1.29
N ALA A 127 6.61 -8.80 0.28
CA ALA A 127 6.87 -8.13 -1.00
C ALA A 127 7.08 -6.62 -0.81
N LYS A 128 6.28 -5.97 0.06
CA LYS A 128 6.45 -4.56 0.40
C LYS A 128 7.76 -4.31 1.14
N SER A 129 8.10 -5.13 2.14
CA SER A 129 9.35 -4.96 2.88
C SER A 129 10.58 -5.13 1.98
N THR A 130 10.52 -6.05 1.02
CA THR A 130 11.59 -6.26 0.03
C THR A 130 11.73 -5.05 -0.88
N LEU A 131 10.60 -4.51 -1.35
CA LEU A 131 10.53 -3.30 -2.16
C LEU A 131 11.10 -2.09 -1.41
N ASP A 132 10.65 -1.86 -0.18
CA ASP A 132 11.09 -0.75 0.67
C ASP A 132 12.61 -0.84 0.92
N ALA A 133 13.15 -2.03 1.23
CA ALA A 133 14.60 -2.23 1.41
C ALA A 133 15.41 -1.92 0.15
N LYS A 134 14.89 -2.27 -1.04
CA LYS A 134 15.53 -1.97 -2.32
C LYS A 134 15.46 -0.49 -2.66
N VAL A 135 14.33 0.17 -2.38
CA VAL A 135 14.18 1.62 -2.54
C VAL A 135 15.14 2.37 -1.61
N THR A 136 15.34 1.91 -0.37
CA THR A 136 16.32 2.50 0.55
C THR A 136 17.77 2.36 0.04
N THR A 137 18.06 1.37 -0.79
CA THR A 137 19.39 1.21 -1.40
C THR A 137 19.64 2.25 -2.50
N ILE A 138 18.58 2.76 -3.13
CA ILE A 138 18.68 3.85 -4.11
C ILE A 138 18.84 5.16 -3.34
N GLY A 139 20.00 5.81 -3.51
CA GLY A 139 20.28 7.09 -2.88
C GLY A 139 19.27 8.18 -3.26
N ASN A 140 19.16 9.22 -2.44
CA ASN A 140 18.30 10.36 -2.77
C ASN A 140 18.78 11.04 -4.07
N ILE A 141 17.86 11.55 -4.90
CA ILE A 141 18.20 12.22 -6.15
C ILE A 141 19.02 13.49 -5.82
N VAL A 142 20.24 13.56 -6.34
CA VAL A 142 21.13 14.69 -6.13
C VAL A 142 20.59 15.91 -6.89
N HIS A 143 20.42 17.03 -6.18
CA HIS A 143 20.10 18.32 -6.79
C HIS A 143 21.35 18.89 -7.46
N GLU A 144 21.21 19.57 -8.61
CA GLU A 144 22.29 20.16 -9.43
C GLU A 144 23.28 21.09 -8.69
N SER A 145 23.00 21.43 -7.43
CA SER A 145 23.84 22.29 -6.59
C SER A 145 24.96 21.55 -5.84
N VAL A 146 25.10 20.23 -6.00
CA VAL A 146 26.18 19.47 -5.35
C VAL A 146 27.37 19.35 -6.31
N PRO A 147 28.55 19.93 -5.97
CA PRO A 147 29.77 19.71 -6.74
C PRO A 147 30.11 18.22 -6.71
N VAL A 148 30.25 17.60 -7.88
CA VAL A 148 30.78 16.25 -8.01
C VAL A 148 32.29 16.34 -7.79
N SER A 149 32.76 16.15 -6.57
CA SER A 149 34.18 16.02 -6.26
C SER A 149 34.55 14.56 -6.16
N ASP A 150 35.40 14.10 -7.08
CA ASP A 150 35.91 12.73 -7.23
C ASP A 150 37.34 12.60 -6.65
N ASP A 151 37.65 13.37 -5.60
CA ASP A 151 39.01 13.47 -5.04
C ASP A 151 39.03 13.06 -3.56
N GLU A 152 39.07 11.76 -3.30
CA GLU A 152 39.76 11.22 -2.12
C GLU A 152 40.60 10.02 -2.58
N VAL A 153 41.68 10.32 -3.31
CA VAL A 153 42.83 9.43 -3.45
C VAL A 153 43.70 9.66 -2.21
N THR A 154 43.55 8.87 -1.14
CA THR A 154 44.68 8.38 -0.32
C THR A 154 44.29 7.27 0.65
#